data_AF-A0A9X8YR13-F1
#
_entry.id   AF-A0A9X8YR13-F1
#
_cell.length_a   1.000
_cell.length_b   1.000
_cell.length_c   1.000
_cell.angle_alpha   90.00
_cell.angle_beta   90.00
_cell.angle_gamma   90.00
#
_symmetry.space_group_name_H-M   'P 1'
#
loop_
_entity.id
_entity.type
_entity.pdbx_description
1 polymer ?
#
loop_
_entity_poly.entity_id
_entity_poly.type
_entity_poly.pdbx_seq_one_letter_code
_entity_poly.pdbx_strand_id
1 'polypeptide(L)'
;MKQFLDFLPLIVFFAFYKLYDIYVASGALIVATALALVFTWVKYRKVEKMTLITFLMVLVFGTLTLVFHNDLFIKWKVTVIYAL
;
A
#
# COMPACT_ATOMS: atom_id res chain seq x y z
N MET A 1 -5.32 12.36 -13.38
CA MET A 1 -4.68 13.03 -12.22
C MET A 1 -4.72 12.17 -10.95
N LYS A 2 -5.84 11.54 -10.57
CA LYS A 2 -5.89 10.55 -9.47
C LYS A 2 -4.97 9.34 -9.67
N GLN A 3 -4.94 8.80 -10.89
CA GLN A 3 -4.13 7.62 -11.24
C GLN A 3 -2.63 7.76 -10.90
N PHE A 4 -2.05 8.97 -11.02
CA PHE A 4 -0.65 9.21 -10.64
C PHE A 4 -0.42 9.08 -9.13
N LEU A 5 -1.39 9.48 -8.30
CA LEU A 5 -1.33 9.29 -6.85
C LEU A 5 -1.46 7.81 -6.46
N ASP A 6 -2.17 7.02 -7.27
CA ASP A 6 -2.29 5.57 -7.06
C ASP A 6 -1.00 4.81 -7.39
N PHE A 7 -0.17 5.34 -8.28
CA PHE A 7 1.16 4.78 -8.61
C PHE A 7 2.26 5.17 -7.62
N LEU A 8 2.08 6.26 -6.88
CA LEU A 8 3.12 6.79 -5.99
C LEU A 8 3.53 5.80 -4.89
N PRO A 9 2.59 5.14 -4.17
CA PRO A 9 2.94 4.09 -3.20
C PRO A 9 3.69 2.92 -3.83
N LEU A 10 3.36 2.57 -5.08
CA LEU A 10 4.00 1.47 -5.80
C LEU A 10 5.46 1.80 -6.14
N ILE A 11 5.72 3.03 -6.62
CA ILE A 11 7.08 3.50 -6.90
C ILE A 11 7.91 3.51 -5.62
N VAL A 12 7.34 4.02 -4.52
CA VAL A 12 8.00 4.02 -3.21
C VAL A 12 8.32 2.59 -2.78
N PHE A 13 7.36 1.67 -2.87
CA PHE A 13 7.58 0.27 -2.52
C PHE A 13 8.76 -0.34 -3.30
N PHE A 14 8.78 -0.21 -4.62
CA PHE A 14 9.86 -0.78 -5.43
C PHE A 14 11.22 -0.12 -5.17
N ALA A 15 11.24 1.18 -4.90
CA ALA A 15 12.47 1.89 -4.55
C ALA A 15 13.06 1.34 -3.24
N PHE A 16 12.25 1.23 -2.18
CA PHE A 16 12.72 0.69 -0.90
C PHE A 16 13.02 -0.80 -0.97
N TYR A 17 12.26 -1.58 -1.74
CA TYR A 17 12.51 -3.00 -1.95
C TYR A 17 13.86 -3.25 -2.62
N LYS A 18 14.25 -2.39 -3.57
CA LYS A 18 15.54 -2.50 -4.26
C LYS A 18 16.73 -2.06 -3.40
N LEU A 19 16.53 -1.08 -2.52
CA LEU A 19 17.61 -0.49 -1.72
C LEU A 19 17.84 -1.21 -0.38
N TYR A 20 16.77 -1.76 0.21
CA TYR A 20 16.79 -2.39 1.53
C TYR A 20 16.26 -3.82 1.41
N ASP A 21 15.02 -4.04 1.83
CA ASP A 21 14.36 -5.34 1.82
C ASP A 21 12.83 -5.19 1.72
N ILE A 22 12.13 -6.33 1.78
CA ILE A 22 10.67 -6.38 1.71
C ILE A 22 9.97 -5.80 2.94
N TYR A 23 10.62 -5.79 4.11
CA TYR A 23 10.03 -5.31 5.35
C TYR A 23 10.01 -3.79 5.36
N VAL A 24 11.16 -3.17 5.08
CA VAL A 24 11.27 -1.72 4.93
C VAL A 24 10.37 -1.24 3.78
N ALA A 25 10.34 -1.95 2.67
CA ALA A 25 9.43 -1.65 1.56
C ALA A 25 7.96 -1.70 1.97
N SER A 26 7.55 -2.70 2.74
CA SER A 26 6.18 -2.85 3.23
C SER A 26 5.78 -1.69 4.14
N GLY A 27 6.65 -1.30 5.08
CA GLY A 27 6.42 -0.13 5.92
C GLY A 27 6.32 1.16 5.11
N ALA A 28 7.23 1.37 4.16
CA ALA A 28 7.21 2.54 3.28
C ALA A 28 5.93 2.59 2.41
N LEU A 29 5.44 1.43 1.95
CA LEU A 29 4.19 1.32 1.22
C LEU A 29 2.99 1.76 2.07
N ILE A 30 2.87 1.29 3.32
CA ILE A 30 1.77 1.70 4.22
C ILE A 30 1.77 3.22 4.37
N VAL A 31 2.94 3.81 4.68
CA VAL A 31 3.10 5.26 4.88
C VAL A 31 2.76 6.03 3.61
N ALA A 32 3.28 5.61 2.46
CA ALA A 32 3.01 6.26 1.19
C ALA A 32 1.53 6.19 0.80
N THR A 33 0.88 5.05 1.04
CA THR A 33 -0.55 4.87 0.74
C THR A 33 -1.42 5.71 1.68
N ALA A 34 -1.05 5.83 2.96
CA ALA A 34 -1.72 6.70 3.91
C ALA A 34 -1.61 8.17 3.49
N LEU A 35 -0.41 8.62 3.10
CA LEU A 35 -0.19 9.98 2.62
C LEU A 35 -0.97 10.27 1.34
N ALA A 36 -0.99 9.33 0.38
CA ALA A 36 -1.77 9.45 -0.84
C ALA A 36 -3.27 9.57 -0.54
N LEU A 37 -3.80 8.76 0.39
CA LEU A 37 -5.20 8.82 0.82
C LEU A 37 -5.54 10.18 1.45
N VAL A 38 -4.73 10.66 2.40
CA VAL A 38 -4.91 11.94 3.08
C VAL A 38 -4.84 13.09 2.07
N PHE A 39 -3.86 13.07 1.18
CA PHE A 39 -3.72 14.09 0.13
C PHE A 39 -4.94 14.12 -0.81
N THR A 40 -5.44 12.93 -1.18
CA THR A 40 -6.62 12.81 -2.04
C THR A 40 -7.87 13.31 -1.32
N TRP A 41 -8.01 13.01 -0.03
CA TRP A 41 -9.11 13.50 0.80
C TRP A 41 -9.10 15.03 0.96
N VAL A 42 -7.93 15.62 1.22
CA VAL A 42 -7.79 17.08 1.37
C VAL A 42 -8.07 17.80 0.05
N LYS A 43 -7.50 17.32 -1.06
CA LYS A 43 -7.61 18.00 -2.36
C LYS A 43 -8.97 17.83 -3.04
N TYR A 44 -9.53 16.62 -2.99
CA TYR A 44 -10.75 16.30 -3.73
C TYR A 44 -12.00 16.24 -2.85
N ARG A 45 -11.85 16.26 -1.51
CA ARG A 45 -12.93 16.11 -0.51
C ARG A 45 -13.82 14.86 -0.72
N LYS A 46 -13.39 13.95 -1.59
CA LYS A 46 -14.07 12.72 -1.98
C LYS A 46 -13.04 11.60 -2.04
N VAL A 47 -13.25 10.59 -1.22
CA VAL A 47 -12.48 9.35 -1.25
C VAL A 47 -13.34 8.28 -1.89
N GLU A 48 -12.80 7.61 -2.90
CA GLU A 48 -13.49 6.49 -3.53
C GLU A 48 -13.45 5.28 -2.61
N LYS A 49 -14.54 4.50 -2.59
CA LYS A 49 -14.61 3.28 -1.78
C LYS A 49 -13.46 2.33 -2.12
N MET A 50 -13.08 2.24 -3.41
CA MET A 50 -11.96 1.40 -3.83
C MET A 50 -10.62 1.86 -3.23
N THR A 51 -10.33 3.16 -3.19
CA THR A 51 -9.09 3.66 -2.58
C THR A 51 -9.01 3.32 -1.08
N LEU A 52 -10.14 3.40 -0.37
CA LEU A 52 -10.22 2.99 1.05
C LEU A 52 -9.98 1.48 1.22
N ILE A 53 -10.60 0.65 0.37
CA ILE A 53 -10.40 -0.80 0.40
C ILE A 53 -8.93 -1.13 0.12
N THR A 54 -8.32 -0.52 -0.90
CA THR A 54 -6.90 -0.72 -1.21
C THR A 54 -6.00 -0.30 -0.05
N PHE A 55 -6.27 0.85 0.57
CA PHE A 55 -5.52 1.30 1.75
C PHE A 55 -5.67 0.31 2.91
N LEU A 56 -6.88 -0.15 3.19
CA LEU A 56 -7.14 -1.09 4.27
C LEU A 56 -6.42 -2.43 4.03
N MET A 57 -6.42 -2.93 2.80
CA MET A 57 -5.67 -4.13 2.43
C MET A 57 -4.16 -3.92 2.60
N VAL A 58 -3.61 -2.81 2.12
CA VAL A 58 -2.18 -2.50 2.28
C VAL A 58 -1.81 -2.39 3.76
N LEU A 59 -2.66 -1.75 4.57
CA LEU A 59 -2.44 -1.61 6.00
C LEU A 59 -2.48 -2.96 6.70
N VAL A 60 -3.47 -3.80 6.44
CA VAL A 60 -3.59 -5.13 7.06
C VAL A 60 -2.43 -6.04 6.62
N PHE A 61 -2.26 -6.27 5.32
CA PHE A 61 -1.22 -7.18 4.82
C PHE A 61 0.19 -6.66 5.10
N GLY A 62 0.43 -5.35 4.96
CA GLY A 62 1.72 -4.75 5.26
C GLY A 62 2.06 -4.82 6.76
N THR A 63 1.08 -4.55 7.63
CA THR A 63 1.29 -4.69 9.09
C THR A 63 1.54 -6.13 9.48
N LEU A 64 0.81 -7.09 8.89
CA LEU A 64 1.09 -8.52 9.10
C LEU A 64 2.52 -8.89 8.65
N THR A 65 2.99 -8.40 7.50
CA THR A 65 4.36 -8.62 7.04
C THR A 65 5.40 -8.08 8.02
N LEU A 66 5.16 -6.91 8.61
CA LEU A 66 6.07 -6.30 9.59
C LEU A 66 6.04 -6.99 10.95
N VAL A 67 4.86 -7.32 11.46
CA VAL A 67 4.71 -7.93 12.81
C VAL A 67 5.24 -9.36 12.81
N PHE A 68 4.85 -10.15 11.81
CA PHE A 68 5.24 -11.56 11.73
C PHE A 68 6.58 -11.77 11.02
N HIS A 69 7.23 -10.71 10.53
CA HIS A 69 8.46 -10.77 9.74
C HIS A 69 8.39 -11.88 8.67
N ASN A 70 7.28 -11.88 7.94
CA ASN A 70 7.00 -12.90 6.94
C ASN A 70 6.50 -12.24 5.64
N ASP A 71 7.26 -12.42 4.57
CA ASP A 71 7.03 -11.84 3.26
C ASP A 71 5.85 -12.49 2.51
N LEU A 72 5.39 -13.66 2.97
CA LEU A 72 4.22 -14.32 2.39
C LEU A 72 2.96 -13.45 2.51
N PHE A 73 2.80 -12.66 3.57
CA PHE A 73 1.61 -11.85 3.77
C PHE A 73 1.42 -10.78 2.67
N ILE A 74 2.48 -10.07 2.27
CA ILE A 74 2.37 -9.07 1.19
C ILE A 74 2.27 -9.71 -0.20
N LYS A 75 2.73 -10.96 -0.35
CA LYS A 75 2.55 -11.74 -1.59
C LYS A 75 1.11 -12.28 -1.69
N TRP A 76 0.54 -12.74 -0.58
CA TRP A 76 -0.83 -13.27 -0.51
C TRP A 76 -1.90 -12.22 -0.77
N LYS A 77 -1.61 -10.92 -0.57
CA LYS A 77 -2.45 -9.82 -1.08
C LYS A 77 -2.92 -10.09 -2.51
N VAL A 78 -2.02 -10.58 -3.36
CA VAL A 78 -2.27 -10.77 -4.80
C VAL A 78 -3.27 -11.91 -5.00
N THR A 79 -3.09 -13.03 -4.31
CA THR A 79 -3.98 -14.18 -4.36
C THR A 79 -5.39 -13.86 -3.85
N VAL A 80 -5.51 -13.09 -2.75
CA VAL A 80 -6.81 -12.68 -2.20
C VAL A 80 -7.55 -11.73 -3.14
N ILE A 81 -6.85 -10.82 -3.81
CA ILE A 81 -7.44 -9.94 -4.82
C ILE A 81 -7.92 -10.74 -6.04
N TYR A 82 -7.17 -11.75 -6.49
CA TYR A 82 -7.56 -12.58 -7.64
C TYR A 82 -8.65 -13.61 -7.34
N ALA A 83 -8.87 -13.94 -6.06
CA ALA A 83 -9.93 -14.87 -5.65
C ALA A 83 -11.30 -14.20 -5.50
N LEU A 84 -11.38 -12.87 -5.58
CA LEU A 84 -12.59 -12.05 -5.49
C LEU A 84 -13.10 -11.66 -6.88
#